data_AF-A0AAQ3TWJ3-F1
#
_entry.id   AF-A0AAQ3TWJ3-F1
#
_cell.length_a   1.000
_cell.length_b   1.000
_cell.length_c   1.000
_cell.angle_alpha   90.00
_cell.angle_beta   90.00
_cell.angle_gamma   90.00
#
_symmetry.space_group_name_H-M   'P 1'
#
loop_
_entity.id
_entity.type
_entity.pdbx_description
1 polymer ?
#
loop_
_entity_poly.entity_id
_entity_poly.type
_entity_poly.pdbx_seq_one_letter_code
_entity_poly.pdbx_strand_id
1 'polypeptide(L)'
;MEVLKIHAAGIAKHGEIDYEAVIKLAEGFNGADLRNVCTEAGMSAIRAERDYIIHEDFMKAVRKLNDAKKLESTAHYSADYGKE
;
A
#
# COMPACT_ATOMS: atom_id res chain seq x y z
N MET A 1 -0.18 4.45 -8.99
CA MET A 1 0.55 5.52 -8.27
C MET A 1 -0.38 6.59 -7.69
N GLU A 2 -1.30 7.17 -8.45
CA GLU A 2 -2.14 8.31 -8.02
C GLU A 2 -2.94 8.04 -6.73
N VAL A 3 -3.58 6.88 -6.64
CA VAL A 3 -4.35 6.47 -5.44
C VAL A 3 -3.50 6.52 -4.17
N LEU A 4 -2.28 5.97 -4.23
CA LEU A 4 -1.35 6.01 -3.10
C LEU A 4 -0.96 7.45 -2.74
N LYS A 5 -0.68 8.30 -3.74
CA LYS A 5 -0.34 9.71 -3.51
C LYS A 5 -1.50 10.49 -2.87
N ILE A 6 -2.74 10.25 -3.30
CA ILE A 6 -3.94 10.87 -2.73
C ILE A 6 -4.09 10.48 -1.26
N HIS A 7 -3.97 9.19 -0.93
CA HIS A 7 -4.05 8.73 0.46
C HIS A 7 -2.86 9.17 1.31
N ALA A 8 -1.69 9.31 0.71
CA ALA A 8 -0.50 9.81 1.41
C ALA A 8 -0.52 11.34 1.61
N ALA A 9 -1.28 12.11 0.83
CA ALA A 9 -1.19 13.57 0.80
C ALA A 9 -1.33 14.22 2.19
N GLY A 10 -2.33 13.80 2.97
CA GLY A 10 -2.62 14.35 4.30
C GLY A 10 -1.75 13.82 5.45
N ILE A 11 -0.81 12.91 5.17
CA ILE A 11 0.00 12.28 6.22
C ILE A 11 1.28 13.08 6.47
N ALA A 12 1.67 13.26 7.73
CA ALA A 12 2.97 13.83 8.06
C ALA A 12 4.09 12.89 7.56
N LYS A 13 4.99 13.42 6.73
CA LYS A 13 6.08 12.67 6.09
C LYS A 13 7.38 13.42 6.29
N HIS A 14 8.48 12.69 6.49
CA HIS A 14 9.81 13.26 6.62
C HIS A 14 10.77 12.60 5.62
N GLY A 15 11.57 13.44 4.95
CA GLY A 15 12.44 13.01 3.86
C GLY A 15 11.68 12.72 2.56
N GLU A 16 12.41 12.19 1.59
CA GLU A 16 11.86 11.83 0.29
C GLU A 16 11.21 10.44 0.33
N ILE A 17 10.02 10.34 -0.25
CA ILE A 17 9.31 9.07 -0.41
C ILE A 17 9.37 8.67 -1.88
N ASP A 18 10.08 7.58 -2.17
CA ASP A 18 10.02 6.96 -3.49
C ASP A 18 8.71 6.16 -3.65
N TYR A 19 7.66 6.85 -4.09
CA TYR A 19 6.36 6.23 -4.37
C TYR A 19 6.40 5.23 -5.53
N GLU A 20 7.38 5.35 -6.43
CA GLU A 20 7.53 4.43 -7.58
C GLU A 20 8.00 3.07 -7.07
N ALA A 21 9.00 3.04 -6.18
CA ALA A 21 9.44 1.81 -5.52
C ALA A 21 8.31 1.16 -4.69
N VAL A 22 7.52 1.98 -3.97
CA VAL A 22 6.38 1.48 -3.17
C VAL A 22 5.32 0.83 -4.06
N ILE A 23 4.96 1.45 -5.19
CA ILE A 23 3.98 0.89 -6.13
C ILE A 23 4.49 -0.37 -6.81
N LYS A 24 5.77 -0.42 -7.19
CA LYS A 24 6.38 -1.62 -7.78
C LYS A 24 6.31 -2.83 -6.83
N LEU A 25 6.44 -2.62 -5.53
CA LEU A 25 6.27 -3.69 -4.53
C LEU A 25 4.81 -4.04 -4.25
N ALA A 26 3.88 -3.13 -4.55
CA ALA A 26 2.44 -3.29 -4.33
C ALA A 26 1.72 -3.83 -5.59
N GLU A 27 2.40 -4.64 -6.40
CA GLU A 27 1.79 -5.26 -7.57
C GLU A 27 0.59 -6.14 -7.16
N GLY A 28 -0.52 -6.03 -7.89
CA GLY A 28 -1.76 -6.74 -7.59
C GLY A 28 -2.61 -6.12 -6.47
N PHE A 29 -2.19 -5.00 -5.89
CA PHE A 29 -2.98 -4.29 -4.87
C PHE A 29 -4.11 -3.49 -5.52
N ASN A 30 -5.31 -3.60 -4.97
CA ASN A 30 -6.43 -2.73 -5.34
C ASN A 30 -6.36 -1.39 -4.59
N GLY A 31 -7.31 -0.49 -4.87
CA GLY A 31 -7.35 0.83 -4.22
C GLY A 31 -7.47 0.78 -2.69
N ALA A 32 -8.21 -0.20 -2.15
CA ALA A 32 -8.35 -0.40 -0.71
C ALA A 32 -7.03 -0.89 -0.09
N ASP A 33 -6.32 -1.77 -0.78
CA ASP A 33 -4.99 -2.23 -0.34
C ASP A 33 -3.99 -1.06 -0.31
N LEU A 34 -3.98 -0.20 -1.33
CA LEU A 34 -3.12 0.99 -1.36
C LEU A 34 -3.44 1.99 -0.25
N ARG A 35 -4.73 2.16 0.10
CA ARG A 35 -5.11 2.92 1.29
C ARG A 35 -4.59 2.26 2.57
N ASN A 36 -4.65 0.93 2.64
CA ASN A 36 -4.18 0.18 3.80
C ASN A 36 -2.65 0.27 3.98
N VAL A 37 -1.89 0.36 2.88
CA VAL A 37 -0.45 0.64 2.91
C VAL A 37 -0.16 1.94 3.68
N CYS A 38 -0.91 3.02 3.43
CA CYS A 38 -0.75 4.28 4.16
C CYS A 38 -1.04 4.12 5.67
N THR A 39 -2.09 3.37 6.03
CA THR A 39 -2.44 3.10 7.43
C THR A 39 -1.34 2.31 8.14
N GLU A 40 -0.85 1.23 7.54
CA GLU A 40 0.20 0.39 8.11
C GLU A 40 1.56 1.08 8.20
N ALA A 41 1.85 1.98 7.25
CA ALA A 41 3.02 2.86 7.33
C ALA A 41 2.91 3.80 8.54
N GLY A 42 1.73 4.40 8.77
CA GLY A 42 1.47 5.22 9.96
C GLY A 42 1.61 4.43 11.26
N MET A 43 1.06 3.21 11.31
CA MET A 43 1.22 2.33 12.47
C MET A 43 2.67 1.93 12.72
N SER A 44 3.49 1.80 11.67
CA SER A 44 4.92 1.52 11.80
C SER A 44 5.69 2.72 12.33
N ALA A 45 5.32 3.94 11.93
CA ALA A 45 5.87 5.17 12.51
C ALA A 45 5.49 5.32 13.99
N ILE A 46 4.22 5.09 14.36
CA ILE A 46 3.75 5.15 15.75
C ILE A 46 4.51 4.16 16.63
N ARG A 47 4.70 2.91 16.17
CA ARG A 47 5.49 1.90 16.89
C ARG A 47 6.96 2.27 17.06
N ALA A 48 7.48 3.14 16.18
CA ALA A 48 8.83 3.68 16.26
C ALA A 48 8.89 5.02 17.01
N GLU A 49 7.83 5.39 17.74
CA GLU A 49 7.72 6.63 18.51
C GLU A 49 7.92 7.91 17.66
N ARG A 50 7.48 7.87 16.40
CA ARG A 50 7.53 9.01 15.46
C ARG A 50 6.13 9.52 15.14
N ASP A 51 6.03 10.83 14.92
CA ASP A 51 4.83 11.55 14.46
C ASP A 51 4.81 11.78 12.93
N TYR A 52 5.80 11.24 12.21
CA TYR A 52 5.91 11.29 10.76
C TYR A 52 6.33 9.93 10.16
N ILE A 53 5.92 9.71 8.92
CA ILE A 53 6.28 8.53 8.13
C ILE A 53 7.57 8.82 7.34
N ILE A 54 8.47 7.83 7.28
CA ILE A 54 9.63 7.83 6.37
C ILE A 54 9.45 6.76 5.28
N HIS A 55 10.30 6.78 4.25
CA HIS A 55 10.23 5.82 3.14
C HIS A 55 10.22 4.36 3.63
N GLU A 56 11.05 4.02 4.63
CA GLU A 56 11.14 2.66 5.17
C GLU A 56 9.80 2.14 5.74
N ASP A 57 8.96 3.01 6.31
CA ASP A 57 7.65 2.62 6.85
C ASP A 57 6.70 2.18 5.74
N PHE A 58 6.70 2.87 4.59
CA PHE A 58 5.95 2.44 3.41
C PHE A 58 6.45 1.09 2.89
N MET A 59 7.76 0.89 2.85
CA MET A 59 8.35 -0.38 2.40
C MET A 59 8.00 -1.54 3.34
N LYS A 60 8.02 -1.31 4.66
CA LYS A 60 7.55 -2.28 5.67
C LYS A 60 6.08 -2.59 5.53
N ALA A 61 5.24 -1.57 5.32
CA ALA A 61 3.80 -1.71 5.17
C ALA A 61 3.43 -2.57 3.96
N VAL A 62 4.01 -2.29 2.79
CA VAL A 62 3.73 -3.08 1.57
C VAL A 62 4.14 -4.53 1.75
N ARG A 63 5.33 -4.81 2.30
CA ARG A 63 5.79 -6.19 2.55
C ARG A 63 4.85 -6.96 3.48
N LYS A 64 4.47 -6.33 4.60
CA LYS A 64 3.54 -6.92 5.57
C LYS A 64 2.19 -7.25 4.91
N LEU A 65 1.64 -6.33 4.13
CA LEU A 65 0.36 -6.54 3.46
C LEU A 65 0.46 -7.59 2.35
N ASN A 66 1.57 -7.64 1.61
CA ASN A 66 1.77 -8.65 0.58
C ASN A 66 1.79 -10.07 1.19
N ASP A 67 2.47 -10.25 2.32
CA ASP A 67 2.48 -11.53 3.03
C ASP A 67 1.09 -11.92 3.54
N ALA A 68 0.29 -10.96 3.99
CA ALA A 68 -1.11 -11.20 4.36
C ALA A 68 -1.97 -11.59 3.14
N LYS A 69 -1.80 -10.91 1.99
CA LYS A 69 -2.58 -11.18 0.77
C LYS A 69 -2.29 -12.55 0.16
N LYS A 70 -1.11 -13.12 0.35
CA LYS A 70 -0.81 -14.51 -0.08
C LYS A 70 -1.74 -15.54 0.57
N LEU A 71 -2.34 -15.21 1.71
CA LEU A 71 -3.30 -16.05 2.43
C LEU A 71 -4.75 -15.76 2.02
N GLU A 72 -5.00 -14.68 1.28
CA GLU A 72 -6.33 -14.31 0.80
C GLU A 72 -6.69 -15.08 -0.47
N SER A 73 -7.98 -15.40 -0.64
CA SER A 73 -8.49 -15.98 -1.88
C SER A 73 -8.56 -14.92 -2.97
N THR A 74 -8.04 -15.24 -4.15
CA THR A 74 -8.15 -14.37 -5.33
C THR A 74 -9.56 -14.48 -5.92
N ALA A 75 -10.31 -13.38 -5.85
CA ALA A 75 -11.58 -13.27 -6.56
C ALA A 75 -11.31 -13.14 -8.07
N HIS A 76 -11.32 -14.27 -8.78
CA HIS A 76 -11.26 -14.27 -10.23
C HIS A 76 -12.65 -13.99 -10.80
N TYR A 77 -12.83 -12.82 -11.41
CA TYR A 77 -13.99 -12.58 -12.27
C TYR A 77 -13.74 -13.29 -13.61
N SER A 78 -14.64 -14.20 -13.99
CA SER A 78 -14.63 -14.79 -15.32
C SER A 78 -15.02 -13.72 -16.35
N ALA A 79 -14.10 -13.40 -17.25
CA ALA A 79 -14.31 -12.43 -18.33
C ALA A 79 -15.17 -12.98 -19.49
N ASP A 80 -15.99 -14.01 -19.25
CA ASP A 80 -16.76 -14.69 -20.30
C ASP A 80 -18.16 -14.07 -20.54
N TYR A 81 -18.41 -12.90 -19.97
CA TYR A 81 -19.62 -12.13 -20.27
C TYR A 81 -19.51 -11.54 -21.69
N GLY A 82 -20.21 -12.14 -22.66
CA GLY A 82 -20.42 -11.57 -24.00
C GLY A 82 -19.74 -12.30 -25.16
N LYS A 83 -19.26 -13.54 -24.98
CA LYS A 83 -18.96 -14.41 -26.13
C LYS A 83 -20.20 -15.21 -26.53
N GLU A 84 -21.06 -14.60 -27.33
CA GLU A 84 -21.90 -15.33 -28.29
C GLU A 84 -21.26 -15.25 -29.68
#